data_AF-V6TSM6-F1
#
_entry.id   AF-V6TSM6-F1
#
_cell.length_a   1.000
_cell.length_b   1.000
_cell.length_c   1.000
_cell.angle_alpha   90.00
_cell.angle_beta   90.00
_cell.angle_gamma   90.00
#
_symmetry.space_group_name_H-M   'P 1'
#
loop_
_entity.id
_entity.type
_entity.pdbx_description
1 polymer ?
#
loop_
_entity_poly.entity_id
_entity_poly.type
_entity_poly.pdbx_seq_one_letter_code
_entity_poly.pdbx_strand_id
1 'polypeptide(L)'
;VVDAATALAAGSAPVLCGAVPARGGCYSARAAPGSGACREARDGACVEYKEEVRAETKEPRSGCQAQDTGGPETCHTCGAVIGGTKYCSACNVDDSGTASAPVDGQCTTENNECPQKSAGVCTQCDHESFMFQGGCYATANEPGNTMCETTDSAGVCTQAKQGYFVPPGADNAHQSVISCADETPVELASNKQYKGVANCLKCTKPADGTPGTPMAAACDECAPGYFKNGAACTQCHSSCLTCSAEGESGCKSCKDGYFLGATSGAAGKCIKCDNVDDTNWKGVVGCLKCTSSKTSGTPATCTECADNYYLKTDGGAASCVAAEQCNNGFFPTTDSSNKKVCVKCSDNTKGSIDGCGECSLLPYK
;
A
#
# COMPACT_ATOMS: atom_id res chain seq x y z
N VAL A 1 53.20 9.54 32.87
CA VAL A 1 54.15 8.77 32.06
C VAL A 1 53.31 8.01 31.04
N VAL A 2 52.82 8.57 29.92
CA VAL A 2 53.52 9.14 28.74
C VAL A 2 54.85 8.47 28.44
N ASP A 3 54.87 7.61 27.40
CA ASP A 3 55.67 7.71 26.17
C ASP A 3 55.53 6.39 25.36
N ALA A 4 55.06 6.42 24.10
CA ALA A 4 55.81 6.56 22.83
C ALA A 4 56.63 5.28 22.49
N ALA A 5 56.70 4.71 21.27
CA ALA A 5 56.58 5.24 19.93
C ALA A 5 56.40 4.11 18.86
N THR A 6 55.72 4.46 17.77
CA THR A 6 56.00 4.24 16.32
C THR A 6 56.66 2.95 15.80
N ALA A 7 56.01 2.30 14.82
CA ALA A 7 56.68 1.71 13.65
C ALA A 7 55.72 1.58 12.44
N LEU A 8 56.07 2.26 11.34
CA LEU A 8 55.55 2.14 9.98
C LEU A 8 56.40 1.11 9.21
N ALA A 9 55.78 0.19 8.46
CA ALA A 9 56.36 -0.51 7.31
C ALA A 9 55.22 -1.11 6.46
N ALA A 10 54.94 -0.57 5.27
CA ALA A 10 55.50 -0.98 3.97
C ALA A 10 55.04 -2.38 3.52
N GLY A 11 53.90 -2.43 2.81
CA GLY A 11 53.42 -3.61 2.08
C GLY A 11 53.39 -3.34 0.59
N SER A 12 54.50 -3.63 -0.09
CA SER A 12 54.63 -3.67 -1.54
C SER A 12 54.72 -5.13 -2.00
N ALA A 13 53.79 -5.59 -2.82
CA ALA A 13 53.96 -6.76 -3.68
C ALA A 13 53.07 -6.61 -4.93
N PRO A 14 53.66 -6.59 -6.15
CA PRO A 14 52.95 -6.33 -7.39
C PRO A 14 52.43 -7.61 -8.06
N VAL A 15 51.38 -7.40 -8.87
CA VAL A 15 50.74 -8.36 -9.76
C VAL A 15 51.76 -8.91 -10.78
N LEU A 16 51.84 -10.24 -10.86
CA LEU A 16 52.64 -10.99 -11.83
C LEU A 16 52.10 -10.79 -13.26
N CYS A 17 52.92 -10.15 -14.11
CA CYS A 17 52.81 -10.19 -15.57
C CYS A 17 53.49 -11.45 -16.12
N GLY A 18 52.74 -12.24 -16.89
CA GLY A 18 53.27 -13.34 -17.70
C GLY A 18 53.31 -12.98 -19.19
N ALA A 19 54.52 -12.80 -19.70
CA ALA A 19 55.04 -13.10 -21.04
C ALA A 19 54.26 -12.70 -22.32
N VAL A 20 54.90 -11.79 -23.08
CA VAL A 20 54.77 -11.61 -24.54
C VAL A 20 55.96 -12.31 -25.21
N PRO A 21 55.84 -12.82 -26.46
CA PRO A 21 56.71 -12.23 -27.48
C PRO A 21 56.03 -11.97 -28.85
N ALA A 22 56.27 -10.75 -29.32
CA ALA A 22 56.63 -10.31 -30.68
C ALA A 22 55.76 -10.74 -31.89
N ARG A 23 55.06 -9.77 -32.50
CA ARG A 23 55.56 -8.99 -33.66
C ARG A 23 54.47 -8.08 -34.25
N GLY A 24 54.76 -6.77 -34.25
CA GLY A 24 54.47 -5.80 -35.32
C GLY A 24 53.04 -5.62 -35.83
N GLY A 25 52.46 -4.44 -35.60
CA GLY A 25 51.39 -3.91 -36.45
C GLY A 25 50.45 -2.94 -35.75
N CYS A 26 50.59 -1.67 -36.12
CA CYS A 26 49.71 -0.50 -35.95
C CYS A 26 48.33 -0.69 -35.26
N TYR A 27 48.09 0.11 -34.22
CA TYR A 27 46.77 0.32 -33.63
C TYR A 27 45.92 1.26 -34.52
N SER A 28 44.63 0.94 -34.63
CA SER A 28 43.57 1.94 -34.85
C SER A 28 42.42 1.59 -33.92
N ALA A 29 41.96 2.60 -33.18
CA ALA A 29 40.92 2.50 -32.19
C ALA A 29 39.54 2.33 -32.85
N ARG A 30 38.69 1.53 -32.18
CA ARG A 30 37.22 1.43 -32.30
C ARG A 30 36.67 0.51 -33.42
N ALA A 31 36.37 -0.75 -33.06
CA ALA A 31 35.20 -1.52 -33.51
C ALA A 31 35.09 -2.83 -32.68
N ALA A 32 33.88 -3.25 -32.35
CA ALA A 32 33.52 -4.27 -31.33
C ALA A 32 33.80 -5.74 -31.72
N PRO A 33 33.77 -6.72 -30.79
CA PRO A 33 33.74 -8.14 -31.12
C PRO A 33 32.30 -8.68 -31.13
N GLY A 34 31.88 -9.17 -32.30
CA GLY A 34 30.63 -9.89 -32.55
C GLY A 34 30.63 -10.34 -34.01
N SER A 35 31.23 -11.50 -34.25
CA SER A 35 31.64 -12.06 -35.54
C SER A 35 30.47 -12.38 -36.48
N GLY A 36 30.46 -11.78 -37.67
CA GLY A 36 29.65 -12.21 -38.80
C GLY A 36 30.52 -12.31 -40.05
N ALA A 37 30.70 -13.51 -40.59
CA ALA A 37 31.40 -13.73 -41.84
C ALA A 37 30.53 -13.23 -43.02
N CYS A 38 31.02 -12.26 -43.79
CA CYS A 38 30.39 -11.83 -45.03
C CYS A 38 31.10 -12.48 -46.23
N ARG A 39 30.36 -13.28 -47.02
CA ARG A 39 30.76 -13.65 -48.37
C ARG A 39 29.98 -12.78 -49.37
N GLU A 40 30.75 -12.02 -50.15
CA GLU A 40 30.50 -11.20 -51.35
C GLU A 40 29.09 -10.73 -51.75
N ALA A 41 29.05 -9.43 -52.05
CA ALA A 41 27.89 -8.63 -52.40
C ALA A 41 27.54 -8.68 -53.89
N ARG A 42 26.24 -8.78 -54.19
CA ARG A 42 25.59 -8.12 -55.32
C ARG A 42 24.23 -7.57 -54.86
N ASP A 43 24.02 -6.30 -55.13
CA ASP A 43 22.75 -5.55 -54.98
C ASP A 43 22.27 -5.22 -53.56
N GLY A 44 23.21 -4.74 -52.73
CA GLY A 44 23.01 -3.73 -51.68
C GLY A 44 21.60 -3.54 -51.12
N ALA A 45 21.21 -4.40 -50.19
CA ALA A 45 20.27 -4.09 -49.11
C ALA A 45 20.45 -5.13 -47.98
N CYS A 46 21.05 -4.72 -46.87
CA CYS A 46 21.02 -5.53 -45.65
C CYS A 46 19.62 -5.37 -45.03
N VAL A 47 18.77 -6.39 -45.16
CA VAL A 47 17.47 -6.45 -44.48
C VAL A 47 17.69 -7.17 -43.15
N GLU A 48 17.54 -6.45 -42.05
CA GLU A 48 17.59 -7.00 -40.70
C GLU A 48 16.31 -7.81 -40.46
N TYR A 49 16.39 -9.14 -40.54
CA TYR A 49 15.35 -9.99 -39.97
C TYR A 49 15.54 -10.02 -38.45
N LYS A 50 14.80 -9.14 -37.78
CA LYS A 50 14.64 -9.20 -36.33
C LYS A 50 13.75 -10.41 -36.03
N GLU A 51 14.30 -11.45 -35.43
CA GLU A 51 13.48 -12.46 -34.75
C GLU A 51 12.76 -11.74 -33.61
N GLU A 52 11.48 -11.40 -33.82
CA GLU A 52 10.57 -11.06 -32.73
C GLU A 52 10.35 -12.32 -31.91
N VAL A 53 11.15 -12.49 -30.87
CA VAL A 53 10.78 -13.31 -29.74
C VAL A 53 9.52 -12.66 -29.17
N ARG A 54 8.34 -13.24 -29.47
CA ARG A 54 7.09 -12.93 -28.78
C ARG A 54 7.32 -13.27 -27.30
N ALA A 55 7.83 -12.31 -26.55
CA ALA A 55 7.55 -12.25 -25.13
C ALA A 55 6.04 -12.11 -25.05
N GLU A 56 5.35 -13.18 -24.66
CA GLU A 56 3.98 -13.07 -24.19
C GLU A 56 4.00 -12.01 -23.09
N THR A 57 3.55 -10.83 -23.46
CA THR A 57 3.26 -9.78 -22.50
C THR A 57 2.07 -10.36 -21.76
N LYS A 58 2.33 -10.91 -20.56
CA LYS A 58 1.29 -11.32 -19.64
C LYS A 58 0.50 -10.05 -19.35
N GLU A 59 -0.61 -9.91 -20.08
CA GLU A 59 -1.55 -8.80 -19.94
C GLU A 59 -1.80 -8.58 -18.44
N PRO A 60 -1.86 -7.33 -17.96
CA PRO A 60 -2.29 -7.07 -16.59
C PRO A 60 -3.65 -7.72 -16.43
N ARG A 61 -3.76 -8.71 -15.53
CA ARG A 61 -5.00 -9.49 -15.32
C ARG A 61 -6.16 -8.52 -15.14
N SER A 62 -6.99 -8.39 -16.17
CA SER A 62 -8.30 -7.76 -16.03
C SER A 62 -9.07 -8.58 -14.99
N GLY A 63 -9.75 -7.91 -14.06
CA GLY A 63 -10.58 -8.59 -13.07
C GLY A 63 -11.57 -9.54 -13.73
N CYS A 64 -12.02 -10.56 -12.99
CA CYS A 64 -12.96 -11.57 -13.48
C CYS A 64 -14.16 -10.95 -14.21
N GLN A 65 -14.50 -11.52 -15.37
CA GLN A 65 -15.69 -11.16 -16.14
C GLN A 65 -16.67 -12.34 -16.11
N ALA A 66 -17.81 -12.14 -15.46
CA ALA A 66 -18.86 -13.13 -15.40
C ALA A 66 -19.61 -13.19 -16.74
N GLN A 67 -19.97 -14.41 -17.15
CA GLN A 67 -20.75 -14.70 -18.34
C GLN A 67 -21.86 -15.67 -17.94
N ASP A 68 -23.13 -15.21 -18.03
CA ASP A 68 -24.30 -16.03 -17.65
C ASP A 68 -24.47 -17.25 -18.57
N THR A 69 -23.91 -17.19 -19.78
CA THR A 69 -23.91 -18.28 -20.76
C THR A 69 -22.51 -18.39 -21.34
N GLY A 70 -21.95 -19.59 -21.37
CA GLY A 70 -20.65 -19.84 -21.96
C GLY A 70 -20.20 -21.29 -21.83
N GLY A 71 -19.04 -21.60 -22.41
CA GLY A 71 -18.43 -22.92 -22.30
C GLY A 71 -17.70 -23.13 -20.96
N PRO A 72 -17.18 -24.33 -20.69
CA PRO A 72 -16.58 -24.67 -19.40
C PRO A 72 -15.36 -23.82 -19.01
N GLU A 73 -14.68 -23.20 -19.97
CA GLU A 73 -13.53 -22.31 -19.73
C GLU A 73 -13.95 -20.87 -19.39
N THR A 74 -15.24 -20.58 -19.38
CA THR A 74 -15.78 -19.26 -19.06
C THR A 74 -16.27 -19.19 -17.62
N CYS A 75 -16.14 -18.01 -17.01
CA CYS A 75 -16.56 -17.82 -15.63
C CYS A 75 -18.06 -17.50 -15.55
N HIS A 76 -18.80 -18.26 -14.74
CA HIS A 76 -20.19 -17.96 -14.44
C HIS A 76 -20.29 -16.94 -13.29
N THR A 77 -19.53 -17.16 -12.20
CA THR A 77 -19.62 -16.34 -10.98
C THR A 77 -18.27 -15.78 -10.58
N CYS A 78 -18.16 -14.45 -10.50
CA CYS A 78 -16.99 -13.74 -9.96
C CYS A 78 -17.15 -13.45 -8.45
N GLY A 79 -17.24 -14.50 -7.64
CA GLY A 79 -17.47 -14.40 -6.20
C GLY A 79 -16.20 -14.34 -5.35
N ALA A 80 -15.06 -14.79 -5.89
CA ALA A 80 -13.83 -14.88 -5.12
C ALA A 80 -13.14 -13.52 -5.01
N VAL A 81 -13.14 -12.90 -3.83
CA VAL A 81 -12.51 -11.58 -3.62
C VAL A 81 -11.20 -11.75 -2.86
N ILE A 82 -10.08 -11.51 -3.55
CA ILE A 82 -8.73 -11.69 -3.01
C ILE A 82 -7.96 -10.39 -3.22
N GLY A 83 -7.54 -9.75 -2.12
CA GLY A 83 -6.82 -8.47 -2.19
C GLY A 83 -7.61 -7.33 -2.85
N GLY A 84 -8.95 -7.40 -2.83
CA GLY A 84 -9.83 -6.43 -3.50
C GLY A 84 -10.11 -6.74 -4.98
N THR A 85 -9.43 -7.72 -5.57
CA THR A 85 -9.67 -8.18 -6.94
C THR A 85 -10.67 -9.33 -6.96
N LYS A 86 -11.59 -9.31 -7.93
CA LYS A 86 -12.54 -10.41 -8.16
C LYS A 86 -11.95 -11.47 -9.08
N TYR A 87 -12.10 -12.72 -8.69
CA TYR A 87 -11.68 -13.93 -9.37
C TYR A 87 -12.89 -14.84 -9.59
N CYS A 88 -12.74 -15.79 -10.50
CA CYS A 88 -13.80 -16.76 -10.72
C CYS A 88 -13.95 -17.69 -9.52
N SER A 89 -15.17 -17.85 -9.03
CA SER A 89 -15.54 -18.78 -7.96
C SER A 89 -16.44 -19.92 -8.45
N ALA A 90 -16.99 -19.82 -9.66
CA ALA A 90 -17.71 -20.90 -10.32
C ALA A 90 -17.65 -20.73 -11.84
N CYS A 91 -17.30 -21.80 -12.52
CA CYS A 91 -17.26 -21.88 -13.98
C CYS A 91 -18.62 -22.21 -14.56
N ASN A 92 -18.84 -21.84 -15.82
CA ASN A 92 -19.98 -22.34 -16.56
C ASN A 92 -19.87 -23.86 -16.71
N VAL A 93 -21.02 -24.52 -16.71
CA VAL A 93 -21.13 -25.95 -17.00
C VAL A 93 -21.82 -26.12 -18.34
N ASP A 94 -21.30 -27.02 -19.16
CA ASP A 94 -21.96 -27.39 -20.42
C ASP A 94 -22.95 -28.54 -20.21
N ASP A 95 -23.84 -28.72 -21.20
CA ASP A 95 -24.86 -29.79 -21.19
C ASP A 95 -24.23 -31.21 -21.19
N SER A 96 -22.95 -31.33 -21.54
CA SER A 96 -22.18 -32.57 -21.49
C SER A 96 -21.72 -32.94 -20.08
N GLY A 97 -21.89 -32.05 -19.10
CA GLY A 97 -21.43 -32.26 -17.73
C GLY A 97 -19.91 -32.22 -17.60
N THR A 98 -19.20 -31.61 -18.56
CA THR A 98 -17.75 -31.46 -18.50
C THR A 98 -17.42 -30.59 -17.29
N ALA A 99 -16.81 -31.19 -16.28
CA ALA A 99 -16.55 -30.51 -15.03
C ALA A 99 -15.30 -29.63 -15.18
N SER A 100 -15.48 -28.34 -15.42
CA SER A 100 -14.44 -27.33 -15.15
C SER A 100 -14.56 -26.83 -13.72
N ALA A 101 -13.46 -26.28 -13.21
CA ALA A 101 -13.43 -25.62 -11.92
C ALA A 101 -12.39 -24.48 -11.94
N PRO A 102 -12.56 -23.47 -11.07
CA PRO A 102 -11.58 -22.41 -10.93
C PRO A 102 -10.25 -22.95 -10.36
N VAL A 103 -9.16 -22.69 -11.07
CA VAL A 103 -7.78 -22.85 -10.58
C VAL A 103 -7.08 -21.52 -10.73
N ASP A 104 -6.48 -21.03 -9.64
CA ASP A 104 -5.91 -19.67 -9.55
C ASP A 104 -6.89 -18.58 -10.04
N GLY A 105 -8.19 -18.81 -9.81
CA GLY A 105 -9.26 -17.89 -10.19
C GLY A 105 -9.65 -17.90 -11.67
N GLN A 106 -9.17 -18.86 -12.45
CA GLN A 106 -9.51 -19.04 -13.87
C GLN A 106 -10.13 -20.41 -14.12
N CYS A 107 -11.10 -20.47 -15.02
CA CYS A 107 -11.79 -21.70 -15.36
C CYS A 107 -10.95 -22.55 -16.31
N THR A 108 -10.69 -23.78 -15.92
CA THR A 108 -10.00 -24.76 -16.76
C THR A 108 -10.70 -26.12 -16.65
N THR A 109 -10.72 -26.84 -17.76
CA THR A 109 -11.22 -28.23 -17.86
C THR A 109 -10.15 -29.22 -17.43
N GLU A 110 -8.88 -28.92 -17.71
CA GLU A 110 -7.71 -29.73 -17.34
C GLU A 110 -7.00 -29.06 -16.14
N ASN A 111 -7.10 -29.70 -14.98
CA ASN A 111 -6.32 -29.31 -13.80
C ASN A 111 -6.05 -30.54 -12.93
N ASN A 112 -4.83 -30.61 -12.42
CA ASN A 112 -4.44 -31.66 -11.48
C ASN A 112 -4.71 -31.21 -10.03
N GLU A 113 -4.72 -29.90 -9.81
CA GLU A 113 -4.94 -29.22 -8.53
C GLU A 113 -6.37 -29.37 -8.03
N CYS A 114 -7.33 -29.63 -8.94
CA CYS A 114 -8.73 -29.87 -8.62
C CYS A 114 -9.19 -31.22 -9.22
N PRO A 115 -8.78 -32.35 -8.62
CA PRO A 115 -9.16 -33.67 -9.12
C PRO A 115 -10.66 -33.95 -8.97
N GLN A 116 -11.35 -33.34 -8.02
CA GLN A 116 -12.79 -33.51 -7.81
C GLN A 116 -13.51 -32.18 -7.94
N LYS A 117 -14.51 -32.15 -8.83
CA LYS A 117 -15.23 -30.95 -9.22
C LYS A 117 -16.65 -31.30 -9.61
N SER A 118 -17.57 -30.39 -9.32
CA SER A 118 -19.01 -30.56 -9.53
C SER A 118 -19.66 -29.20 -9.72
N ALA A 119 -20.64 -29.10 -10.62
CA ALA A 119 -21.41 -27.87 -10.86
C ALA A 119 -20.54 -26.61 -11.09
N GLY A 120 -19.41 -26.75 -11.79
CA GLY A 120 -18.51 -25.63 -12.11
C GLY A 120 -17.61 -25.18 -10.96
N VAL A 121 -17.59 -25.88 -9.82
CA VAL A 121 -16.72 -25.59 -8.67
C VAL A 121 -15.82 -26.76 -8.33
N CYS A 122 -14.69 -26.47 -7.69
CA CYS A 122 -13.87 -27.50 -7.09
C CYS A 122 -14.46 -27.98 -5.76
N THR A 123 -14.47 -29.29 -5.54
CA THR A 123 -14.93 -29.91 -4.30
C THR A 123 -13.81 -30.59 -3.52
N GLN A 124 -12.66 -30.84 -4.15
CA GLN A 124 -11.47 -31.31 -3.44
C GLN A 124 -10.21 -30.84 -4.19
N CYS A 125 -9.33 -30.15 -3.47
CA CYS A 125 -8.02 -29.77 -3.95
C CYS A 125 -6.99 -30.88 -3.71
N ASP A 126 -5.90 -30.82 -4.47
CA ASP A 126 -4.75 -31.72 -4.33
C ASP A 126 -3.45 -30.95 -4.68
N HIS A 127 -2.30 -31.62 -4.59
CA HIS A 127 -0.99 -31.04 -4.84
C HIS A 127 -0.68 -29.83 -3.94
N GLU A 128 0.29 -28.99 -4.32
CA GLU A 128 0.69 -27.76 -3.61
C GLU A 128 -0.32 -26.61 -3.85
N SER A 129 -1.60 -26.91 -3.62
CA SER A 129 -2.71 -25.97 -3.74
C SER A 129 -3.55 -25.94 -2.47
N PHE A 130 -4.58 -25.10 -2.41
CA PHE A 130 -5.54 -25.08 -1.31
C PHE A 130 -6.91 -24.58 -1.75
N MET A 131 -7.94 -25.00 -1.03
CA MET A 131 -9.32 -24.66 -1.33
C MET A 131 -9.65 -23.26 -0.82
N PHE A 132 -10.26 -22.44 -1.67
CA PHE A 132 -10.81 -21.13 -1.30
C PHE A 132 -12.03 -20.81 -2.19
N GLN A 133 -13.18 -20.53 -1.59
CA GLN A 133 -14.39 -20.06 -2.27
C GLN A 133 -14.70 -20.77 -3.61
N GLY A 134 -14.65 -22.11 -3.63
CA GLY A 134 -15.04 -22.94 -4.79
C GLY A 134 -13.93 -23.21 -5.82
N GLY A 135 -12.69 -22.79 -5.56
CA GLY A 135 -11.54 -23.08 -6.43
C GLY A 135 -10.29 -23.52 -5.66
N CYS A 136 -9.31 -24.05 -6.40
CA CYS A 136 -7.99 -24.40 -5.87
C CYS A 136 -6.95 -23.37 -6.29
N TYR A 137 -6.12 -22.95 -5.33
CA TYR A 137 -5.13 -21.89 -5.54
C TYR A 137 -3.74 -22.40 -5.21
N ALA A 138 -2.80 -22.23 -6.12
CA ALA A 138 -1.42 -22.65 -5.93
C ALA A 138 -0.63 -21.59 -5.15
N THR A 139 0.25 -22.01 -4.24
CA THR A 139 1.13 -21.07 -3.51
C THR A 139 2.26 -20.51 -4.38
N ALA A 140 2.56 -21.16 -5.51
CA ALA A 140 3.54 -20.69 -6.48
C ALA A 140 3.04 -19.50 -7.33
N ASN A 141 1.72 -19.35 -7.47
CA ASN A 141 1.11 -18.40 -8.41
C ASN A 141 0.21 -17.38 -7.69
N GLU A 142 0.06 -16.21 -8.31
CA GLU A 142 -1.02 -15.31 -7.94
C GLU A 142 -2.36 -15.84 -8.48
N PRO A 143 -3.45 -15.78 -7.68
CA PRO A 143 -3.54 -15.06 -6.40
C PRO A 143 -3.24 -15.91 -5.15
N GLY A 144 -3.02 -17.23 -5.27
CA GLY A 144 -2.86 -18.13 -4.12
C GLY A 144 -1.72 -17.76 -3.18
N ASN A 145 -0.60 -17.29 -3.73
CA ASN A 145 0.58 -16.83 -2.97
C ASN A 145 0.32 -15.63 -2.02
N THR A 146 -0.81 -14.93 -2.19
CA THR A 146 -1.21 -13.80 -1.33
C THR A 146 -2.01 -14.25 -0.11
N MET A 147 -2.55 -15.47 -0.12
CA MET A 147 -3.41 -15.99 0.95
C MET A 147 -2.72 -17.06 1.78
N CYS A 148 -1.98 -17.95 1.12
CA CYS A 148 -1.28 -19.06 1.75
C CYS A 148 0.22 -18.99 1.48
N GLU A 149 1.01 -19.25 2.51
CA GLU A 149 2.48 -19.29 2.46
C GLU A 149 3.00 -20.69 2.20
N THR A 150 2.42 -21.70 2.84
CA THR A 150 2.80 -23.10 2.64
C THR A 150 1.57 -23.98 2.56
N THR A 151 1.59 -24.94 1.66
CA THR A 151 0.61 -26.02 1.53
C THR A 151 1.26 -27.35 1.86
N ASP A 152 0.47 -28.35 2.23
CA ASP A 152 0.90 -29.74 2.13
C ASP A 152 0.73 -30.26 0.69
N SER A 153 1.09 -31.52 0.48
CA SER A 153 0.95 -32.18 -0.83
C SER A 153 -0.46 -32.68 -1.12
N ALA A 154 -1.42 -32.46 -0.21
CA ALA A 154 -2.78 -32.97 -0.29
C ALA A 154 -3.81 -31.86 -0.59
N GLY A 155 -3.35 -30.65 -0.93
CA GLY A 155 -4.23 -29.54 -1.24
C GLY A 155 -4.71 -28.74 -0.02
N VAL A 156 -3.95 -28.71 1.08
CA VAL A 156 -4.32 -27.96 2.30
C VAL A 156 -3.31 -26.86 2.61
N CYS A 157 -3.80 -25.65 2.86
CA CYS A 157 -2.96 -24.58 3.40
C CYS A 157 -2.56 -24.87 4.85
N THR A 158 -1.27 -24.89 5.15
CA THR A 158 -0.72 -25.15 6.49
C THR A 158 -0.24 -23.87 7.19
N GLN A 159 0.13 -22.84 6.43
CA GLN A 159 0.50 -21.53 6.94
C GLN A 159 -0.15 -20.44 6.09
N ALA A 160 -1.02 -19.64 6.69
CA ALA A 160 -1.63 -18.49 6.01
C ALA A 160 -0.69 -17.29 5.99
N LYS A 161 -0.83 -16.45 4.95
CA LYS A 161 -0.21 -15.12 4.85
C LYS A 161 -0.96 -14.11 5.73
N GLN A 162 -0.32 -12.95 5.96
CA GLN A 162 -0.96 -11.84 6.69
C GLN A 162 -2.27 -11.42 6.03
N GLY A 163 -3.30 -11.18 6.84
CA GLY A 163 -4.66 -10.93 6.37
C GLY A 163 -5.55 -12.16 6.25
N TYR A 164 -4.98 -13.36 6.45
CA TYR A 164 -5.70 -14.63 6.45
C TYR A 164 -5.28 -15.50 7.65
N PHE A 165 -6.09 -16.49 7.97
CA PHE A 165 -5.76 -17.53 8.93
C PHE A 165 -6.20 -18.91 8.42
N VAL A 166 -5.49 -19.96 8.83
CA VAL A 166 -5.91 -21.35 8.64
C VAL A 166 -6.90 -21.72 9.76
N PRO A 167 -8.17 -22.03 9.44
CA PRO A 167 -9.13 -22.43 10.46
C PRO A 167 -8.74 -23.78 11.11
N PRO A 168 -9.06 -24.00 12.40
CA PRO A 168 -8.88 -25.32 13.01
C PRO A 168 -9.65 -26.40 12.23
N GLY A 169 -8.96 -27.50 11.91
CA GLY A 169 -9.55 -28.60 11.13
C GLY A 169 -9.68 -28.32 9.63
N ALA A 170 -8.91 -27.36 9.08
CA ALA A 170 -8.77 -27.17 7.65
C ALA A 170 -8.43 -28.50 6.94
N ASP A 171 -9.10 -28.74 5.81
CA ASP A 171 -8.90 -29.89 4.94
C ASP A 171 -8.85 -29.42 3.47
N ASN A 172 -8.85 -30.38 2.55
CA ASN A 172 -8.76 -30.11 1.11
C ASN A 172 -10.13 -30.04 0.41
N ALA A 173 -11.22 -30.28 1.11
CA ALA A 173 -12.58 -30.25 0.57
C ALA A 173 -13.34 -28.97 0.97
N HIS A 174 -12.91 -28.32 2.05
CA HIS A 174 -13.44 -27.07 2.56
C HIS A 174 -12.37 -25.98 2.54
N GLN A 175 -12.82 -24.75 2.73
CA GLN A 175 -11.97 -23.58 2.67
C GLN A 175 -10.79 -23.67 3.67
N SER A 176 -9.57 -23.73 3.12
CA SER A 176 -8.35 -23.92 3.91
C SER A 176 -7.80 -22.61 4.51
N VAL A 177 -8.27 -21.46 4.01
CA VAL A 177 -7.91 -20.13 4.55
C VAL A 177 -9.13 -19.23 4.59
N ILE A 178 -9.25 -18.45 5.65
CA ILE A 178 -10.33 -17.48 5.85
C ILE A 178 -9.69 -16.10 6.01
N SER A 179 -10.27 -15.09 5.35
CA SER A 179 -9.80 -13.72 5.50
C SER A 179 -10.07 -13.21 6.91
N CYS A 180 -9.11 -12.50 7.49
CA CYS A 180 -9.28 -11.84 8.77
C CYS A 180 -10.42 -10.81 8.76
N ALA A 181 -10.79 -10.26 7.60
CA ALA A 181 -11.83 -9.24 7.47
C ALA A 181 -13.21 -9.77 7.09
N ASP A 182 -13.34 -11.06 6.76
CA ASP A 182 -14.59 -11.64 6.26
C ASP A 182 -15.48 -12.11 7.42
N GLU A 183 -16.60 -11.44 7.63
CA GLU A 183 -17.53 -11.77 8.73
C GLU A 183 -18.51 -12.88 8.39
N THR A 184 -18.50 -13.37 7.14
CA THR A 184 -19.38 -14.45 6.73
C THR A 184 -18.89 -15.77 7.34
N PRO A 185 -19.73 -16.50 8.09
CA PRO A 185 -19.34 -17.81 8.62
C PRO A 185 -19.09 -18.79 7.49
N VAL A 186 -17.89 -19.34 7.46
CA VAL A 186 -17.48 -20.42 6.59
C VAL A 186 -17.66 -21.74 7.34
N GLU A 187 -18.45 -22.64 6.80
CA GLU A 187 -18.65 -23.98 7.35
C GLU A 187 -17.59 -24.94 6.83
N LEU A 188 -16.99 -25.69 7.76
CA LEU A 188 -16.02 -26.74 7.54
C LEU A 188 -16.60 -28.10 7.95
N ALA A 189 -15.80 -29.17 7.82
CA ALA A 189 -16.14 -30.50 8.29
C ALA A 189 -16.71 -30.52 9.73
N SER A 190 -17.58 -31.49 10.01
CA SER A 190 -18.27 -31.62 11.30
C SER A 190 -19.15 -30.41 11.67
N ASN A 191 -19.61 -29.64 10.68
CA ASN A 191 -20.46 -28.45 10.84
C ASN A 191 -19.82 -27.36 11.72
N LYS A 192 -18.49 -27.30 11.78
CA LYS A 192 -17.78 -26.23 12.50
C LYS A 192 -17.75 -24.99 11.63
N GLN A 193 -17.86 -23.82 12.25
CA GLN A 193 -17.98 -22.56 11.52
C GLN A 193 -16.95 -21.54 12.00
N TYR A 194 -16.32 -20.85 11.07
CA TYR A 194 -15.28 -19.87 11.36
C TYR A 194 -15.46 -18.61 10.53
N LYS A 195 -15.07 -17.46 11.09
CA LYS A 195 -15.11 -16.18 10.42
C LYS A 195 -13.99 -15.25 10.88
N GLY A 196 -13.72 -14.23 10.10
CA GLY A 196 -12.96 -13.06 10.49
C GLY A 196 -13.76 -12.06 11.32
N VAL A 197 -13.25 -10.84 11.38
CA VAL A 197 -13.75 -9.68 12.13
C VAL A 197 -13.75 -8.49 11.19
N ALA A 198 -14.86 -7.73 11.13
CA ALA A 198 -14.93 -6.53 10.31
C ALA A 198 -13.73 -5.59 10.51
N ASN A 199 -13.20 -5.07 9.41
CA ASN A 199 -12.10 -4.10 9.40
C ASN A 199 -10.81 -4.61 10.06
N CYS A 200 -10.56 -5.92 10.05
CA CYS A 200 -9.35 -6.51 10.59
C CYS A 200 -8.32 -6.84 9.49
N LEU A 201 -7.10 -6.31 9.64
CA LEU A 201 -5.98 -6.53 8.71
C LEU A 201 -5.12 -7.73 9.12
N LYS A 202 -5.01 -8.03 10.41
CA LYS A 202 -4.25 -9.17 10.94
C LYS A 202 -5.01 -9.77 12.10
N CYS A 203 -5.08 -11.08 12.15
CA CYS A 203 -5.83 -11.79 13.15
C CYS A 203 -5.13 -13.06 13.58
N THR A 204 -5.42 -13.48 14.81
CA THR A 204 -5.05 -14.77 15.35
C THR A 204 -6.21 -15.73 15.17
N LYS A 205 -5.92 -16.94 14.67
CA LYS A 205 -6.92 -17.99 14.48
C LYS A 205 -7.70 -18.26 15.79
N PRO A 206 -9.00 -18.57 15.71
CA PRO A 206 -9.79 -18.92 16.88
C PRO A 206 -9.35 -20.25 17.50
N ALA A 207 -9.80 -20.51 18.73
CA ALA A 207 -9.74 -21.84 19.31
C ALA A 207 -10.61 -22.84 18.51
N ASP A 208 -10.47 -24.14 18.80
CA ASP A 208 -11.33 -25.14 18.17
C ASP A 208 -12.78 -24.99 18.65
N GLY A 209 -13.72 -25.18 17.71
CA GLY A 209 -15.13 -24.84 17.90
C GLY A 209 -16.04 -26.02 18.12
N THR A 210 -17.24 -25.71 18.59
CA THR A 210 -18.34 -26.65 18.64
C THR A 210 -19.17 -26.56 17.35
N PRO A 211 -19.70 -27.69 16.85
CA PRO A 211 -20.58 -27.71 15.68
C PRO A 211 -21.73 -26.70 15.79
N GLY A 212 -22.01 -25.99 14.70
CA GLY A 212 -23.12 -25.04 14.58
C GLY A 212 -22.92 -23.68 15.29
N THR A 213 -21.74 -23.42 15.87
CA THR A 213 -21.43 -22.12 16.50
C THR A 213 -20.30 -21.41 15.75
N PRO A 214 -20.57 -20.26 15.09
CA PRO A 214 -19.53 -19.48 14.43
C PRO A 214 -18.48 -18.97 15.40
N MET A 215 -17.22 -19.29 15.14
CA MET A 215 -16.08 -18.75 15.88
C MET A 215 -15.36 -17.67 15.09
N ALA A 216 -15.22 -16.50 15.70
CA ALA A 216 -14.47 -15.40 15.12
C ALA A 216 -12.98 -15.47 15.49
N ALA A 217 -12.11 -15.18 14.52
CA ALA A 217 -10.70 -14.89 14.79
C ALA A 217 -10.56 -13.68 15.74
N ALA A 218 -9.45 -13.60 16.45
CA ALA A 218 -9.15 -12.44 17.29
C ALA A 218 -8.38 -11.41 16.47
N CYS A 219 -8.87 -10.18 16.35
CA CYS A 219 -8.17 -9.16 15.59
C CYS A 219 -6.94 -8.62 16.34
N ASP A 220 -5.80 -8.52 15.64
CA ASP A 220 -4.54 -8.01 16.14
C ASP A 220 -4.21 -6.63 15.60
N GLU A 221 -4.60 -6.36 14.35
CA GLU A 221 -4.40 -5.07 13.70
C GLU A 221 -5.66 -4.66 12.93
N CYS A 222 -6.19 -3.49 13.23
CA CYS A 222 -7.37 -2.94 12.58
C CYS A 222 -7.01 -2.08 11.37
N ALA A 223 -7.95 -1.96 10.43
CA ALA A 223 -7.83 -1.07 9.29
C ALA A 223 -7.70 0.41 9.74
N PRO A 224 -7.10 1.29 8.91
CA PRO A 224 -7.01 2.71 9.21
C PRO A 224 -8.37 3.32 9.57
N GLY A 225 -8.41 4.17 10.61
CA GLY A 225 -9.66 4.74 11.12
C GLY A 225 -10.43 3.85 12.11
N TYR A 226 -9.88 2.69 12.47
CA TYR A 226 -10.41 1.81 13.52
C TYR A 226 -9.36 1.56 14.60
N PHE A 227 -9.81 1.24 15.81
CA PHE A 227 -8.94 0.82 16.91
C PHE A 227 -9.41 -0.53 17.48
N LYS A 228 -8.47 -1.24 18.11
CA LYS A 228 -8.73 -2.52 18.75
C LYS A 228 -9.51 -2.32 20.06
N ASN A 229 -10.72 -2.85 20.11
CA ASN A 229 -11.56 -2.94 21.31
C ASN A 229 -11.78 -4.41 21.64
N GLY A 230 -10.95 -4.96 22.54
CA GLY A 230 -10.91 -6.40 22.80
C GLY A 230 -10.43 -7.18 21.57
N ALA A 231 -11.25 -8.11 21.07
CA ALA A 231 -10.99 -8.89 19.86
C ALA A 231 -11.56 -8.26 18.57
N ALA A 232 -12.30 -7.15 18.70
CA ALA A 232 -12.99 -6.48 17.60
C ALA A 232 -12.31 -5.15 17.22
N CYS A 233 -12.64 -4.65 16.04
CA CYS A 233 -12.25 -3.31 15.58
C CYS A 233 -13.44 -2.37 15.67
N THR A 234 -13.28 -1.25 16.38
CA THR A 234 -14.32 -0.23 16.48
C THR A 234 -13.88 1.05 15.77
N GLN A 235 -14.83 1.70 15.11
CA GLN A 235 -14.57 2.90 14.32
C GLN A 235 -14.17 4.06 15.23
N CYS A 236 -13.15 4.82 14.82
CA CYS A 236 -12.81 6.08 15.46
C CYS A 236 -13.89 7.14 15.22
N HIS A 237 -13.93 8.16 16.08
CA HIS A 237 -14.77 9.32 15.80
C HIS A 237 -14.43 9.94 14.44
N SER A 238 -15.44 10.50 13.76
CA SER A 238 -15.33 10.99 12.38
C SER A 238 -14.22 12.02 12.15
N SER A 239 -13.80 12.76 13.19
CA SER A 239 -12.69 13.72 13.17
C SER A 239 -11.30 13.11 13.37
N CYS A 240 -11.21 11.90 13.94
CA CYS A 240 -9.93 11.24 14.19
C CYS A 240 -9.43 10.55 12.92
N LEU A 241 -8.11 10.58 12.70
CA LEU A 241 -7.42 9.71 11.75
C LEU A 241 -7.05 8.39 12.42
N THR A 242 -6.55 8.46 13.66
CA THR A 242 -6.29 7.30 14.53
C THR A 242 -6.85 7.57 15.92
N CYS A 243 -7.21 6.53 16.66
CA CYS A 243 -7.74 6.65 18.01
C CYS A 243 -7.29 5.46 18.88
N SER A 244 -7.48 5.59 20.19
CA SER A 244 -7.30 4.52 21.17
C SER A 244 -8.56 4.18 21.96
N ALA A 245 -9.64 4.91 21.70
CA ALA A 245 -10.93 4.71 22.33
C ALA A 245 -12.03 5.25 21.42
N GLU A 246 -13.26 4.85 21.71
CA GLU A 246 -14.46 5.42 21.13
C GLU A 246 -14.64 6.89 21.54
N GLY A 247 -15.36 7.64 20.70
CA GLY A 247 -15.75 9.01 20.98
C GLY A 247 -14.69 10.06 20.65
N GLU A 248 -15.08 11.33 20.83
CA GLU A 248 -14.31 12.49 20.37
C GLU A 248 -12.97 12.62 21.10
N SER A 249 -12.88 12.24 22.38
CA SER A 249 -11.66 12.36 23.19
C SER A 249 -10.67 11.22 23.00
N GLY A 250 -11.05 10.19 22.23
CA GLY A 250 -10.22 9.02 21.99
C GLY A 250 -9.17 9.19 20.90
N CYS A 251 -9.10 10.34 20.22
CA CYS A 251 -8.21 10.51 19.07
C CYS A 251 -6.74 10.55 19.50
N LYS A 252 -5.88 9.87 18.72
CA LYS A 252 -4.41 9.95 18.78
C LYS A 252 -3.84 10.81 17.66
N SER A 253 -4.54 10.88 16.53
CA SER A 253 -4.24 11.80 15.45
C SER A 253 -5.54 12.24 14.78
N CYS A 254 -5.46 13.37 14.09
CA CYS A 254 -6.62 14.03 13.50
C CYS A 254 -6.54 14.02 11.98
N LYS A 255 -7.70 14.06 11.33
CA LYS A 255 -7.79 14.27 9.88
C LYS A 255 -7.33 15.68 9.51
N ASP A 256 -7.03 15.88 8.23
CA ASP A 256 -6.66 17.19 7.71
C ASP A 256 -7.72 18.25 8.04
N GLY A 257 -7.25 19.45 8.40
CA GLY A 257 -8.09 20.54 8.90
C GLY A 257 -8.40 20.49 10.39
N TYR A 258 -7.89 19.49 11.11
CA TYR A 258 -8.02 19.37 12.56
C TYR A 258 -6.65 19.21 13.22
N PHE A 259 -6.54 19.70 14.46
CA PHE A 259 -5.39 19.45 15.33
C PHE A 259 -5.79 18.71 16.59
N LEU A 260 -4.84 18.00 17.19
CA LEU A 260 -5.07 17.26 18.42
C LEU A 260 -5.04 18.21 19.63
N GLY A 261 -6.20 18.38 20.25
CA GLY A 261 -6.38 19.07 21.53
C GLY A 261 -5.98 18.19 22.71
N ALA A 262 -4.70 17.86 22.80
CA ALA A 262 -4.13 17.05 23.88
C ALA A 262 -2.68 17.47 24.17
N THR A 263 -2.24 17.21 25.40
CA THR A 263 -0.82 17.31 25.76
C THR A 263 -0.01 16.21 25.07
N SER A 264 1.31 16.38 24.98
CA SER A 264 2.18 15.44 24.27
C SER A 264 1.96 13.98 24.70
N GLY A 265 1.64 13.11 23.73
CA GLY A 265 1.44 11.67 23.95
C GLY A 265 0.08 11.26 24.50
N ALA A 266 -0.79 12.21 24.85
CA ALA A 266 -2.15 11.92 25.31
C ALA A 266 -3.14 11.82 24.14
N ALA A 267 -4.21 11.05 24.35
CA ALA A 267 -5.38 11.10 23.48
C ALA A 267 -6.22 12.33 23.81
N GLY A 268 -6.95 12.86 22.82
CA GLY A 268 -7.83 13.99 23.04
C GLY A 268 -8.73 14.27 21.85
N LYS A 269 -9.40 15.43 21.90
CA LYS A 269 -10.35 15.86 20.87
C LYS A 269 -9.62 16.40 19.65
N CYS A 270 -10.09 16.03 18.46
CA CYS A 270 -9.69 16.69 17.23
C CYS A 270 -10.52 17.96 17.04
N ILE A 271 -9.84 19.10 17.02
CA ILE A 271 -10.45 20.42 16.97
C ILE A 271 -10.12 21.03 15.62
N LYS A 272 -11.13 21.60 14.98
CA LYS A 272 -10.97 22.20 13.66
C LYS A 272 -10.04 23.40 13.74
N CYS A 273 -9.16 23.57 12.75
CA CYS A 273 -8.12 24.60 12.78
C CYS A 273 -8.65 26.04 12.87
N ASP A 274 -9.88 26.30 12.40
CA ASP A 274 -10.54 27.61 12.47
C ASP A 274 -11.47 27.79 13.68
N ASN A 275 -11.59 26.77 14.55
CA ASN A 275 -12.46 26.84 15.73
C ASN A 275 -11.78 27.63 16.86
N VAL A 276 -12.25 28.85 17.10
CA VAL A 276 -11.75 29.72 18.18
C VAL A 276 -12.56 29.65 19.48
N ASP A 277 -13.64 28.88 19.48
CA ASP A 277 -14.60 28.82 20.57
C ASP A 277 -14.23 27.80 21.65
N ASP A 278 -13.28 26.89 21.37
CA ASP A 278 -12.80 25.92 22.35
C ASP A 278 -12.10 26.62 23.53
N THR A 279 -12.44 26.22 24.76
CA THR A 279 -11.95 26.88 25.97
C THR A 279 -10.46 26.64 26.21
N ASN A 280 -9.96 25.45 25.86
CA ASN A 280 -8.62 24.98 26.22
C ASN A 280 -7.68 24.90 25.00
N TRP A 281 -8.23 24.69 23.82
CA TRP A 281 -7.49 24.36 22.61
C TRP A 281 -8.03 25.15 21.43
N LYS A 282 -7.64 26.41 21.35
CA LYS A 282 -8.13 27.32 20.32
C LYS A 282 -7.44 27.11 19.00
N GLY A 283 -8.20 27.15 17.92
CA GLY A 283 -7.71 27.31 16.56
C GLY A 283 -7.34 28.77 16.26
N VAL A 284 -7.15 29.04 14.98
CA VAL A 284 -6.81 30.36 14.42
C VAL A 284 -7.86 30.71 13.37
N VAL A 285 -8.50 31.88 13.50
CA VAL A 285 -9.52 32.35 12.55
C VAL A 285 -9.00 32.24 11.11
N GLY A 286 -9.77 31.63 10.22
CA GLY A 286 -9.42 31.50 8.80
C GLY A 286 -8.32 30.48 8.49
N CYS A 287 -7.95 29.63 9.44
CA CYS A 287 -6.90 28.64 9.27
C CYS A 287 -7.45 27.32 8.69
N LEU A 288 -6.86 26.85 7.59
CA LEU A 288 -7.20 25.59 6.93
C LEU A 288 -6.38 24.42 7.46
N LYS A 289 -5.08 24.62 7.72
CA LYS A 289 -4.19 23.60 8.32
C LYS A 289 -3.39 24.20 9.45
N CYS A 290 -3.23 23.43 10.51
CA CYS A 290 -2.58 23.89 11.73
C CYS A 290 -1.89 22.76 12.47
N THR A 291 -0.97 23.13 13.37
CA THR A 291 -0.28 22.20 14.26
C THR A 291 -0.64 22.51 15.71
N SER A 292 -0.83 21.46 16.51
CA SER A 292 -1.12 21.61 17.93
C SER A 292 0.08 22.18 18.68
N SER A 293 -0.18 23.13 19.58
CA SER A 293 0.79 23.66 20.53
C SER A 293 1.23 22.61 21.57
N LYS A 294 0.45 21.53 21.74
CA LYS A 294 0.61 20.50 22.78
C LYS A 294 0.55 21.08 24.20
N THR A 295 0.10 22.32 24.36
CA THR A 295 -0.01 23.03 25.63
C THR A 295 -1.42 23.60 25.76
N SER A 296 -2.12 23.19 26.81
CA SER A 296 -3.46 23.70 27.11
C SER A 296 -3.43 25.22 27.32
N GLY A 297 -4.41 25.91 26.77
CA GLY A 297 -4.51 27.37 26.79
C GLY A 297 -3.70 28.08 25.69
N THR A 298 -2.84 27.37 24.98
CA THR A 298 -2.06 27.93 23.86
C THR A 298 -2.73 27.58 22.52
N PRO A 299 -3.11 28.57 21.70
CA PRO A 299 -3.71 28.31 20.39
C PRO A 299 -2.82 27.45 19.48
N ALA A 300 -3.45 26.75 18.54
CA ALA A 300 -2.76 26.04 17.47
C ALA A 300 -1.98 27.02 16.58
N THR A 301 -0.88 26.54 16.00
CA THR A 301 -0.09 27.31 15.04
C THR A 301 -0.64 27.07 13.64
N CYS A 302 -1.12 28.11 12.97
CA CYS A 302 -1.58 27.97 11.59
C CYS A 302 -0.41 27.75 10.63
N THR A 303 -0.57 26.82 9.69
CA THR A 303 0.42 26.51 8.64
C THR A 303 -0.10 26.77 7.22
N GLU A 304 -1.42 26.84 7.06
CA GLU A 304 -2.07 27.16 5.79
C GLU A 304 -3.41 27.85 6.06
N CYS A 305 -3.63 28.98 5.41
CA CYS A 305 -4.86 29.75 5.54
C CYS A 305 -5.87 29.37 4.45
N ALA A 306 -7.15 29.61 4.71
CA ALA A 306 -8.20 29.50 3.71
C ALA A 306 -7.96 30.50 2.56
N ASP A 307 -8.55 30.23 1.38
CA ASP A 307 -8.22 30.90 0.11
C ASP A 307 -8.23 32.44 0.16
N ASN A 308 -9.02 33.07 1.02
CA ASN A 308 -9.12 34.53 1.13
C ASN A 308 -8.14 35.17 2.13
N TYR A 309 -7.24 34.38 2.71
CA TYR A 309 -6.33 34.82 3.77
C TYR A 309 -4.86 34.54 3.42
N TYR A 310 -3.99 35.35 4.00
CA TYR A 310 -2.54 35.28 3.88
C TYR A 310 -1.96 34.90 5.24
N LEU A 311 -1.04 33.95 5.26
CA LEU A 311 -0.34 33.53 6.47
C LEU A 311 0.66 34.62 6.88
N LYS A 312 0.39 35.27 8.02
CA LYS A 312 1.27 36.27 8.62
C LYS A 312 1.90 35.71 9.88
N THR A 313 3.23 35.69 9.92
CA THR A 313 4.00 35.32 11.12
C THR A 313 4.71 36.54 11.66
N ASP A 314 4.34 36.98 12.85
CA ASP A 314 4.99 38.09 13.54
C ASP A 314 5.32 37.72 14.99
N GLY A 315 6.54 38.00 15.44
CA GLY A 315 7.02 37.61 16.77
C GLY A 315 6.90 36.11 17.11
N GLY A 316 6.79 35.22 16.10
CA GLY A 316 6.59 33.78 16.29
C GLY A 316 5.14 33.30 16.33
N ALA A 317 4.15 34.21 16.30
CA ALA A 317 2.73 33.87 16.21
C ALA A 317 2.26 33.86 14.75
N ALA A 318 1.72 32.72 14.30
CA ALA A 318 1.16 32.56 12.95
C ALA A 318 -0.35 32.84 12.96
N SER A 319 -0.79 33.71 12.06
CA SER A 319 -2.19 34.13 11.93
C SER A 319 -2.60 34.22 10.46
N CYS A 320 -3.90 34.11 10.19
CA CYS A 320 -4.46 34.30 8.85
C CYS A 320 -5.14 35.65 8.78
N VAL A 321 -4.70 36.49 7.85
CA VAL A 321 -5.17 37.87 7.70
C VAL A 321 -5.55 38.17 6.25
N ALA A 322 -6.42 39.13 6.01
CA ALA A 322 -6.75 39.56 4.65
C ALA A 322 -5.52 40.23 3.98
N ALA A 323 -5.52 40.34 2.65
CA ALA A 323 -4.39 40.90 1.90
C ALA A 323 -4.01 42.30 2.37
N GLU A 324 -5.00 43.13 2.69
CA GLU A 324 -4.85 44.52 3.14
C GLU A 324 -4.27 44.63 4.55
N GLN A 325 -4.28 43.52 5.30
CA GLN A 325 -3.74 43.40 6.65
C GLN A 325 -2.29 42.89 6.65
N CYS A 326 -1.73 42.53 5.49
CA CYS A 326 -0.29 42.46 5.27
C CYS A 326 0.26 43.89 5.17
N ASN A 327 0.30 44.58 6.30
CA ASN A 327 0.83 45.93 6.48
C ASN A 327 1.85 45.96 7.64
N ASN A 328 2.38 47.15 7.97
CA ASN A 328 3.40 47.37 9.00
C ASN A 328 4.71 46.61 8.69
N GLY A 329 5.30 46.87 7.52
CA GLY A 329 6.54 46.22 7.10
C GLY A 329 6.36 44.80 6.53
N PHE A 330 5.13 44.44 6.15
CA PHE A 330 4.82 43.21 5.42
C PHE A 330 4.06 43.53 4.13
N PHE A 331 4.08 42.62 3.15
CA PHE A 331 3.26 42.69 1.93
C PHE A 331 2.71 41.31 1.55
N PRO A 332 1.53 41.23 0.91
CA PRO A 332 0.93 39.96 0.52
C PRO A 332 1.62 39.38 -0.72
N THR A 333 1.99 38.10 -0.70
CA THR A 333 2.58 37.40 -1.85
C THR A 333 2.32 35.89 -1.76
N THR A 334 2.84 35.12 -2.71
CA THR A 334 2.87 33.65 -2.67
C THR A 334 4.28 33.14 -2.47
N ASP A 335 4.46 32.14 -1.60
CA ASP A 335 5.75 31.50 -1.41
C ASP A 335 6.15 30.57 -2.59
N SER A 336 7.32 29.96 -2.49
CA SER A 336 7.85 29.01 -3.49
C SER A 336 7.04 27.72 -3.63
N SER A 337 6.06 27.50 -2.75
CA SER A 337 5.12 26.38 -2.77
C SER A 337 3.71 26.83 -3.16
N ASN A 338 3.55 28.05 -3.71
CA ASN A 338 2.28 28.66 -4.09
C ASN A 338 1.31 28.93 -2.92
N LYS A 339 1.81 29.06 -1.68
CA LYS A 339 0.98 29.40 -0.51
C LYS A 339 0.94 30.90 -0.29
N LYS A 340 -0.26 31.44 0.00
CA LYS A 340 -0.47 32.87 0.31
C LYS A 340 0.14 33.24 1.65
N VAL A 341 1.12 34.15 1.65
CA VAL A 341 1.91 34.57 2.81
C VAL A 341 2.05 36.09 2.87
N CYS A 342 2.10 36.66 4.07
CA CYS A 342 2.60 38.02 4.28
C CYS A 342 4.11 37.94 4.51
N VAL A 343 4.92 38.46 3.59
CA VAL A 343 6.38 38.46 3.68
C VAL A 343 6.87 39.79 4.26
N LYS A 344 7.90 39.76 5.12
CA LYS A 344 8.53 40.96 5.66
C LYS A 344 9.31 41.70 4.58
N CYS A 345 9.19 43.02 4.53
CA CYS A 345 9.90 43.88 3.57
C CYS A 345 11.43 43.76 3.65
N SER A 346 11.96 43.36 4.80
CA SER A 346 13.39 43.14 5.03
C SER A 346 13.87 41.72 4.69
N ASP A 347 13.00 40.81 4.25
CA ASP A 347 13.37 39.43 3.92
C ASP A 347 13.92 39.33 2.49
N ASN A 348 15.24 39.27 2.36
CA ASN A 348 15.95 39.21 1.08
C ASN A 348 15.79 37.89 0.31
N THR A 349 15.14 36.87 0.89
CA THR A 349 14.98 35.55 0.25
C THR A 349 13.71 35.42 -0.60
N LYS A 350 12.78 36.37 -0.49
CA LYS A 350 11.43 36.31 -1.09
C LYS A 350 11.07 37.54 -1.94
N GLY A 351 12.08 38.22 -2.49
CA GLY A 351 11.90 39.38 -3.37
C GLY A 351 11.85 40.74 -2.67
N SER A 352 12.28 40.80 -1.40
CA SER A 352 12.31 42.03 -0.58
C SER A 352 13.73 42.61 -0.46
N ILE A 353 13.86 43.82 0.09
CA ILE A 353 15.12 44.59 0.16
C ILE A 353 15.66 44.57 1.60
N ASP A 354 16.90 44.14 1.79
CA ASP A 354 17.53 44.14 3.12
C ASP A 354 17.54 45.55 3.74
N GLY A 355 17.15 45.66 5.01
CA GLY A 355 17.00 46.93 5.72
C GLY A 355 15.75 47.76 5.35
N CYS A 356 14.84 47.25 4.52
CA CYS A 356 13.62 47.95 4.14
C CYS A 356 12.53 47.83 5.22
N GLY A 357 12.23 48.96 5.88
CA GLY A 357 11.22 49.03 6.95
C GLY A 357 9.77 49.05 6.45
N GLU A 358 9.53 49.53 5.22
CA GLU A 358 8.20 49.62 4.61
C GLU A 358 8.28 49.37 3.11
N CYS A 359 7.35 48.57 2.59
CA CYS A 359 7.24 48.26 1.17
C CYS A 359 5.77 48.09 0.80
N SER A 360 5.42 48.40 -0.44
CA SER A 360 4.06 48.21 -0.98
C SER A 360 4.16 47.63 -2.40
N LEU A 361 3.22 46.75 -2.74
CA LEU A 361 3.08 46.28 -4.12
C LEU A 361 2.52 47.42 -4.97
N LEU A 362 3.33 47.94 -5.89
CA LEU A 362 2.83 48.86 -6.90
C LEU A 362 1.96 48.07 -7.88
N PRO A 363 0.75 48.56 -8.22
CA PRO A 363 -0.06 47.94 -9.25
C PRO A 363 0.74 47.94 -10.56
N TYR A 364 0.90 46.77 -11.16
CA TYR A 364 1.46 46.64 -12.50
C TYR A 364 0.53 47.39 -13.47
N LYS A 365 1.05 48.41 -14.14
CA LYS A 365 0.31 49.15 -15.17
C LYS A 365 0.23 48.36 -16.47
#